data_AF-A0A939I3B5-F1
#
_entry.id   AF-A0A939I3B5-F1
#
_cell.length_a   1.000
_cell.length_b   1.000
_cell.length_c   1.000
_cell.angle_alpha   90.00
_cell.angle_beta   90.00
_cell.angle_gamma   90.00
#
_symmetry.space_group_name_H-M   'P 1'
#
loop_
_entity.id
_entity.type
_entity.pdbx_description
1 polymer ?
#
loop_
_entity_poly.entity_id
_entity_poly.type
_entity_poly.pdbx_seq_one_letter_code
_entity_poly.pdbx_strand_id
1 'polypeptide(L)'
;MARRYLPVGGRAIRYRYRYLSGVQFPTGLIVNLDVDNNGQTDALTDGSLIMRYLFGFGGDTLINGAIGPDADRTTASEIINYLDAVDPIMLDVDSNGTVDALTDGVMIVRYLFGFTGETLINGAIGPNADRSTASEIEAFLQSFDLGSDIQTMIGGNFVGQFRGNMGLI
;
A
#
# COMPACT_ATOMS: atom_id res chain seq x y z
N MET A 1 11.43 -28.20 -10.31
CA MET A 1 10.50 -28.81 -9.33
C MET A 1 11.27 -29.07 -8.03
N ALA A 2 10.92 -28.37 -6.96
CA ALA A 2 11.33 -28.74 -5.61
C ALA A 2 10.18 -28.39 -4.67
N ARG A 3 9.53 -29.42 -4.11
CA ARG A 3 8.56 -29.24 -3.02
C ARG A 3 9.35 -29.31 -1.73
N ARG A 4 9.22 -28.30 -0.88
CA ARG A 4 9.51 -28.43 0.54
C ARG A 4 8.32 -27.87 1.29
N TYR A 5 7.58 -28.75 1.96
CA TYR A 5 6.52 -28.41 2.89
C TYR A 5 7.14 -28.18 4.28
N LEU A 6 6.68 -27.14 4.98
CA LEU A 6 6.75 -27.07 6.44
C LEU A 6 5.31 -26.94 6.98
N PRO A 7 4.96 -27.64 8.09
CA PRO A 7 3.58 -27.73 8.54
C PRO A 7 3.29 -26.72 9.65
N VAL A 8 2.29 -25.84 9.47
CA VAL A 8 1.51 -25.28 10.58
C VAL A 8 0.09 -24.95 10.09
N GLY A 9 -0.94 -25.50 10.74
CA GLY A 9 -2.23 -24.82 10.85
C GLY A 9 -3.23 -24.88 9.67
N GLY A 10 -3.43 -26.03 9.03
CA GLY A 10 -4.78 -26.54 8.75
C GLY A 10 -5.79 -25.76 7.88
N ARG A 11 -5.46 -24.70 7.14
CA ARG A 11 -6.35 -24.13 6.11
C ARG A 11 -5.58 -23.72 4.85
N ALA A 12 -5.70 -24.55 3.80
CA ALA A 12 -5.16 -24.23 2.49
C ALA A 12 -6.05 -23.18 1.80
N ILE A 13 -5.75 -21.89 2.02
CA ILE A 13 -6.27 -20.82 1.15
C ILE A 13 -5.36 -20.77 -0.08
N ARG A 14 -5.93 -20.98 -1.27
CA ARG A 14 -5.22 -20.89 -2.54
C ARG A 14 -4.94 -19.42 -2.87
N TYR A 15 -3.77 -18.91 -2.49
CA TYR A 15 -3.27 -17.65 -3.05
C TYR A 15 -2.65 -17.91 -4.43
N ARG A 16 -3.16 -17.25 -5.48
CA ARG A 16 -2.50 -17.22 -6.78
C ARG A 16 -1.37 -16.20 -6.71
N TYR A 17 -0.14 -16.64 -6.92
CA TYR A 17 0.99 -15.74 -7.16
C TYR A 17 0.70 -14.87 -8.39
N ARG A 18 0.73 -13.54 -8.25
CA ARG A 18 0.90 -12.65 -9.39
C ARG A 18 2.38 -12.34 -9.47
N TYR A 19 3.04 -12.87 -10.49
CA TYR A 19 4.43 -12.53 -10.79
C TYR A 19 4.45 -11.11 -11.36
N LEU A 20 4.91 -10.15 -10.58
CA LEU A 20 5.45 -8.89 -11.08
C LEU A 20 6.96 -8.94 -10.74
N SER A 21 7.80 -8.82 -11.76
CA SER A 21 9.25 -8.51 -11.67
C SER A 21 10.20 -9.39 -10.83
N GLY A 22 9.81 -10.57 -10.33
CA GLY A 22 10.77 -11.55 -9.78
C GLY A 22 11.17 -11.33 -8.31
N VAL A 23 10.45 -10.49 -7.58
CA VAL A 23 10.59 -10.31 -6.13
C VAL A 23 9.72 -11.35 -5.39
N GLN A 24 10.30 -12.08 -4.43
CA GLN A 24 9.58 -13.06 -3.62
C GLN A 24 8.90 -12.37 -2.44
N PHE A 25 7.57 -12.20 -2.51
CA PHE A 25 6.78 -11.65 -1.41
C PHE A 25 6.29 -12.76 -0.47
N PRO A 26 6.17 -12.48 0.84
CA PRO A 26 5.40 -13.33 1.74
C PRO A 26 3.98 -13.51 1.19
N THR A 27 3.49 -14.74 1.17
CA THR A 27 2.12 -15.03 0.72
C THR A 27 1.13 -14.25 1.61
N GLY A 28 0.39 -13.28 1.03
CA GLY A 28 -0.62 -12.51 1.74
C GLY A 28 -0.27 -11.05 2.05
N LEU A 29 0.88 -10.53 1.61
CA LEU A 29 1.15 -9.09 1.66
C LEU A 29 0.16 -8.37 0.75
N ILE A 30 -0.72 -7.57 1.35
CA ILE A 30 -1.53 -6.58 0.64
C ILE A 30 -0.69 -5.29 0.62
N VAL A 31 -0.44 -4.77 -0.58
CA VAL A 31 0.27 -3.49 -0.76
C VAL A 31 -0.80 -2.40 -0.84
N ASN A 32 -0.81 -1.51 0.15
CA ASN A 32 -1.74 -0.41 0.25
C ASN A 32 -1.14 0.78 1.02
N LEU A 33 -1.84 1.91 1.00
CA LEU A 33 -1.46 3.11 1.77
C LEU A 33 -1.84 3.03 3.27
N ASP A 34 -2.56 1.99 3.70
CA ASP A 34 -2.87 1.71 5.11
C ASP A 34 -1.68 1.01 5.79
N VAL A 35 -0.74 1.84 6.25
CA VAL A 35 0.57 1.47 6.76
C VAL A 35 0.45 0.85 8.15
N ASP A 36 -0.41 1.38 9.02
CA ASP A 36 -0.65 0.81 10.34
C ASP A 36 -1.66 -0.37 10.32
N ASN A 37 -2.29 -0.62 9.17
CA ASN A 37 -3.24 -1.70 8.91
C ASN A 37 -4.47 -1.63 9.84
N ASN A 38 -4.98 -0.43 10.07
CA ASN A 38 -6.21 -0.22 10.85
C ASN A 38 -7.50 -0.29 10.01
N GLY A 39 -7.38 -0.52 8.70
CA GLY A 39 -8.49 -0.59 7.76
C GLY A 39 -8.92 0.77 7.19
N GLN A 40 -8.23 1.85 7.54
CA GLN A 40 -8.43 3.20 7.03
C GLN A 40 -7.12 3.71 6.44
N THR A 41 -7.22 4.35 5.27
CA THR A 41 -6.13 5.11 4.69
C THR A 41 -6.27 6.56 5.16
N ASP A 42 -5.42 7.03 6.08
CA ASP A 42 -5.52 8.37 6.70
C ASP A 42 -4.19 9.15 6.67
N ALA A 43 -4.27 10.45 6.37
CA ALA A 43 -3.08 11.30 6.23
C ALA A 43 -2.30 11.53 7.54
N LEU A 44 -3.01 11.61 8.67
CA LEU A 44 -2.41 11.89 9.98
C LEU A 44 -1.76 10.67 10.61
N THR A 45 -2.19 9.46 10.24
CA THR A 45 -1.57 8.20 10.66
C THR A 45 -0.62 7.70 9.59
N ASP A 46 -1.12 7.22 8.47
CA ASP A 46 -0.33 6.57 7.42
C ASP A 46 0.58 7.56 6.71
N GLY A 47 0.05 8.73 6.35
CA GLY A 47 0.84 9.78 5.72
C GLY A 47 1.98 10.26 6.62
N SER A 48 1.74 10.38 7.93
CA SER A 48 2.77 10.71 8.91
C SER A 48 3.83 9.59 9.03
N LEU A 49 3.42 8.32 9.05
CA LEU A 49 4.34 7.18 9.11
C LEU A 49 5.24 7.13 7.86
N ILE A 50 4.66 7.29 6.67
CA ILE A 50 5.40 7.32 5.40
C ILE A 50 6.39 8.47 5.39
N MET A 51 5.95 9.70 5.68
CA MET A 51 6.86 10.86 5.71
C MET A 51 8.01 10.68 6.71
N ARG A 52 7.71 10.17 7.90
CA ARG A 52 8.74 9.95 8.93
C ARG A 52 9.75 8.90 8.48
N TYR A 53 9.29 7.81 7.90
CA TYR A 53 10.15 6.76 7.33
C TYR A 53 11.04 7.31 6.21
N LEU A 54 10.50 8.09 5.29
CA LEU A 54 11.26 8.68 4.18
C LEU A 54 12.33 9.69 4.64
N PHE A 55 12.11 10.37 5.76
CA PHE A 55 13.16 11.17 6.42
C PHE A 55 14.17 10.35 7.23
N GLY A 56 14.04 9.02 7.26
CA GLY A 56 14.93 8.09 7.95
C GLY A 56 14.65 7.95 9.45
N PHE A 57 13.46 8.34 9.93
CA PHE A 57 13.12 8.14 11.34
C PHE A 57 12.71 6.69 11.63
N GLY A 58 13.16 6.18 12.77
CA GLY A 58 12.78 4.89 13.32
C GLY A 58 12.44 4.99 14.82
N GLY A 59 12.17 3.83 15.44
CA GLY A 59 11.85 3.76 16.87
C GLY A 59 10.65 4.63 17.26
N ASP A 60 10.70 5.21 18.46
CA ASP A 60 9.61 6.04 19.00
C ASP A 60 9.29 7.26 18.13
N THR A 61 10.29 7.85 17.46
CA THR A 61 10.09 8.99 16.55
C THR A 61 9.19 8.62 15.38
N LEU A 62 9.30 7.39 14.87
CA LEU A 62 8.45 6.91 13.78
C LEU A 62 6.99 6.79 14.23
N ILE A 63 6.73 6.20 15.40
CA ILE A 63 5.38 5.75 15.78
C ILE A 63 4.62 6.69 16.73
N ASN A 64 5.30 7.52 17.52
CA ASN A 64 4.63 8.33 18.55
C ASN A 64 3.61 9.29 17.93
N GLY A 65 2.35 9.12 18.31
CA GLY A 65 1.22 9.92 17.83
C GLY A 65 0.87 9.72 16.35
N ALA A 66 1.40 8.67 15.70
CA ALA A 66 1.15 8.36 14.29
C ALA A 66 0.44 7.00 14.08
N ILE A 67 0.28 6.20 15.12
CA ILE A 67 -0.51 4.95 15.06
C ILE A 67 -1.98 5.28 15.31
N GLY A 68 -2.85 4.89 14.38
CA GLY A 68 -4.29 5.06 14.46
C GLY A 68 -4.96 4.10 15.44
N PRO A 69 -6.25 4.36 15.77
CA PRO A 69 -7.06 3.41 16.52
C PRO A 69 -7.21 2.10 15.74
N ASP A 70 -7.29 0.97 16.44
CA ASP A 70 -7.50 -0.36 15.86
C ASP A 70 -6.38 -0.85 14.89
N ALA A 71 -5.21 -0.22 14.94
CA ALA A 71 -4.04 -0.63 14.14
C ALA A 71 -3.51 -2.02 14.51
N ASP A 72 -3.21 -2.82 13.48
CA ASP A 72 -2.58 -4.13 13.61
C ASP A 72 -1.04 -4.02 13.63
N ARG A 73 -0.46 -3.04 12.94
CA ARG A 73 0.99 -2.74 12.98
C ARG A 73 1.23 -1.57 13.92
N THR A 74 1.76 -1.86 15.11
CA THR A 74 1.84 -0.85 16.19
C THR A 74 3.27 -0.55 16.62
N THR A 75 4.23 -1.38 16.21
CA THR A 75 5.65 -1.20 16.54
C THR A 75 6.43 -0.60 15.38
N ALA A 76 7.48 0.17 15.69
CA ALA A 76 8.35 0.75 14.66
C ALA A 76 8.96 -0.33 13.75
N SER A 77 9.26 -1.51 14.29
CA SER A 77 9.80 -2.62 13.48
C SER A 77 8.77 -3.17 12.49
N GLU A 78 7.51 -3.30 12.86
CA GLU A 78 6.46 -3.79 11.94
C GLU A 78 6.21 -2.79 10.81
N ILE A 79 6.19 -1.50 11.14
CA ILE A 79 6.02 -0.42 10.16
C ILE A 79 7.20 -0.37 9.20
N ILE A 80 8.44 -0.38 9.69
CA ILE A 80 9.64 -0.39 8.85
C ILE A 80 9.66 -1.63 7.95
N ASN A 81 9.38 -2.82 8.51
CA ASN A 81 9.34 -4.05 7.72
C ASN A 81 8.29 -4.00 6.61
N TYR A 82 7.15 -3.34 6.84
CA TYR A 82 6.14 -3.14 5.82
C TYR A 82 6.62 -2.16 4.74
N LEU A 83 7.10 -0.98 5.15
CA LEU A 83 7.56 0.07 4.24
C LEU A 83 8.75 -0.39 3.38
N ASP A 84 9.74 -1.06 3.97
CA ASP A 84 10.87 -1.68 3.24
C ASP A 84 10.39 -2.69 2.19
N ALA A 85 9.31 -3.43 2.47
CA ALA A 85 8.80 -4.45 1.56
C ALA A 85 8.01 -3.85 0.38
N VAL A 86 7.40 -2.68 0.56
CA VAL A 86 6.56 -2.02 -0.46
C VAL A 86 7.25 -0.86 -1.17
N ASP A 87 8.39 -0.39 -0.63
CA ASP A 87 9.27 0.63 -1.20
C ASP A 87 9.44 0.51 -2.73
N PRO A 88 9.92 -0.62 -3.29
CA PRO A 88 10.15 -0.75 -4.73
C PRO A 88 8.88 -0.79 -5.60
N ILE A 89 7.69 -0.72 -5.01
CA ILE A 89 6.40 -0.85 -5.71
C ILE A 89 5.55 0.41 -5.57
N MET A 90 5.54 1.02 -4.40
CA MET A 90 4.56 2.03 -4.01
C MET A 90 5.18 3.39 -3.68
N LEU A 91 6.40 3.43 -3.12
CA LEU A 91 6.96 4.66 -2.57
C LEU A 91 7.65 5.55 -3.61
N ASP A 92 8.06 5.03 -4.77
CA ASP A 92 8.51 5.84 -5.91
C ASP A 92 7.29 6.26 -6.75
N VAL A 93 6.73 7.42 -6.39
CA VAL A 93 5.43 7.91 -6.85
C VAL A 93 5.54 8.63 -8.18
N ASP A 94 6.66 9.27 -8.49
CA ASP A 94 6.91 9.86 -9.81
C ASP A 94 7.70 8.92 -10.74
N SER A 95 8.11 7.75 -10.25
CA SER A 95 8.85 6.73 -10.99
C SER A 95 10.19 7.25 -11.53
N ASN A 96 10.86 8.15 -10.80
CA ASN A 96 12.17 8.68 -11.19
C ASN A 96 13.35 7.76 -10.79
N GLY A 97 13.07 6.64 -10.11
CA GLY A 97 14.07 5.68 -9.63
C GLY A 97 14.68 6.04 -8.27
N THR A 98 14.19 7.10 -7.62
CA THR A 98 14.58 7.56 -6.28
C THR A 98 13.33 7.76 -5.45
N VAL A 99 13.34 7.19 -4.25
CA VAL A 99 12.28 7.39 -3.26
C VAL A 99 12.72 8.53 -2.34
N ASP A 100 12.04 9.67 -2.39
CA ASP A 100 12.41 10.88 -1.64
C ASP A 100 11.21 11.51 -0.90
N ALA A 101 11.46 12.00 0.31
CA ALA A 101 10.42 12.55 1.18
C ALA A 101 9.76 13.81 0.60
N LEU A 102 10.53 14.66 -0.08
CA LEU A 102 10.07 15.96 -0.58
C LEU A 102 9.38 15.87 -1.95
N THR A 103 9.56 14.76 -2.67
CA THR A 103 8.84 14.44 -3.90
C THR A 103 7.70 13.48 -3.62
N ASP A 104 8.02 12.23 -3.32
CA ASP A 104 7.08 11.13 -3.21
C ASP A 104 6.24 11.20 -1.94
N GLY A 105 6.91 11.44 -0.81
CA GLY A 105 6.25 11.60 0.48
C GLY A 105 5.24 12.75 0.49
N VAL A 106 5.60 13.89 -0.11
CA VAL A 106 4.70 15.04 -0.26
C VAL A 106 3.50 14.70 -1.14
N MET A 107 3.69 13.99 -2.26
CA MET A 107 2.57 13.58 -3.13
C MET A 107 1.64 12.59 -2.42
N ILE A 108 2.18 11.59 -1.71
CA ILE A 108 1.38 10.65 -0.91
C ILE A 108 0.56 11.40 0.13
N VAL A 109 1.18 12.24 0.96
CA VAL A 109 0.45 12.97 2.01
C VAL A 109 -0.60 13.90 1.42
N ARG A 110 -0.30 14.57 0.30
CA ARG A 110 -1.29 15.44 -0.36
C ARG A 110 -2.49 14.63 -0.86
N TYR A 111 -2.24 13.49 -1.48
CA TYR A 111 -3.29 12.57 -1.91
C TYR A 111 -4.15 12.09 -0.74
N LEU A 112 -3.54 11.70 0.38
CA LEU A 112 -4.24 11.26 1.59
C LEU A 112 -5.12 12.36 2.22
N PHE A 113 -4.73 13.63 2.06
CA PHE A 113 -5.57 14.78 2.43
C PHE A 113 -6.66 15.12 1.39
N GLY A 114 -6.75 14.35 0.30
CA GLY A 114 -7.73 14.53 -0.77
C GLY A 114 -7.36 15.59 -1.81
N PHE A 115 -6.10 16.03 -1.87
CA PHE A 115 -5.66 16.96 -2.92
C PHE A 115 -5.46 16.24 -4.25
N THR A 116 -5.88 16.90 -5.32
CA THR A 116 -5.82 16.43 -6.71
C THR A 116 -5.30 17.52 -7.64
N GLY A 117 -5.08 17.18 -8.92
CA GLY A 117 -4.65 18.12 -9.94
C GLY A 117 -3.32 18.80 -9.62
N GLU A 118 -3.21 20.09 -9.94
CA GLU A 118 -1.97 20.85 -9.67
C GLU A 118 -1.59 20.88 -8.20
N THR A 119 -2.55 20.85 -7.27
CA THR A 119 -2.23 20.89 -5.83
C THR A 119 -1.50 19.62 -5.38
N LEU A 120 -1.79 18.47 -6.01
CA LEU A 120 -1.11 17.22 -5.76
C LEU A 120 0.37 17.31 -6.17
N ILE A 121 0.65 17.80 -7.38
CA ILE A 121 1.98 17.66 -8.01
C ILE A 121 2.88 18.91 -7.89
N ASN A 122 2.33 20.09 -7.60
CA ASN A 122 3.09 21.34 -7.68
C ASN A 122 4.31 21.33 -6.72
N GLY A 123 5.50 21.48 -7.32
CA GLY A 123 6.78 21.49 -6.62
C GLY A 123 7.22 20.13 -6.04
N ALA A 124 6.52 19.04 -6.37
CA ALA A 124 6.79 17.70 -5.83
C ALA A 124 7.22 16.67 -6.90
N ILE A 125 7.21 17.03 -8.18
CA ILE A 125 7.77 16.17 -9.23
C ILE A 125 9.31 16.25 -9.20
N GLY A 126 9.96 15.11 -9.04
CA GLY A 126 11.41 14.97 -9.03
C GLY A 126 12.04 15.07 -10.42
N PRO A 127 13.37 15.23 -10.47
CA PRO A 127 14.10 15.24 -11.73
C PRO A 127 14.04 13.85 -12.39
N ASN A 128 13.83 13.82 -13.71
CA ASN A 128 13.72 12.59 -14.52
C ASN A 128 12.53 11.70 -14.16
N ALA A 129 11.45 12.28 -13.62
CA ALA A 129 10.20 11.57 -13.40
C ALA A 129 9.60 11.01 -14.70
N ASP A 130 9.28 9.71 -14.67
CA ASP A 130 8.55 9.02 -15.74
C ASP A 130 7.03 9.24 -15.62
N ARG A 131 6.53 9.53 -14.41
CA ARG A 131 5.15 9.93 -14.13
C ARG A 131 5.16 11.36 -13.61
N SER A 132 4.61 12.29 -14.38
CA SER A 132 4.73 13.73 -14.10
C SER A 132 3.42 14.50 -14.18
N THR A 133 2.34 13.85 -14.62
CA THR A 133 1.01 14.49 -14.65
C THR A 133 0.18 14.09 -13.44
N ALA A 134 -0.67 15.01 -12.95
CA ALA A 134 -1.54 14.73 -11.82
C ALA A 134 -2.42 13.49 -12.05
N SER A 135 -2.93 13.29 -13.28
CA SER A 135 -3.74 12.12 -13.62
C SER A 135 -2.97 10.79 -13.50
N GLU A 136 -1.69 10.74 -13.85
CA GLU A 136 -0.87 9.52 -13.72
C GLU A 136 -0.55 9.23 -12.25
N ILE A 137 -0.25 10.26 -11.48
CA ILE A 137 0.04 10.17 -10.04
C ILE A 137 -1.21 9.71 -9.28
N GLU A 138 -2.37 10.33 -9.54
CA GLU A 138 -3.65 9.95 -8.92
C GLU A 138 -4.00 8.50 -9.23
N ALA A 139 -3.89 8.08 -10.51
CA ALA A 139 -4.20 6.72 -10.91
C ALA A 139 -3.29 5.69 -10.23
N PHE A 140 -2.01 6.02 -10.04
CA PHE A 140 -1.08 5.16 -9.33
C PHE A 140 -1.40 5.06 -7.84
N LEU A 141 -1.55 6.19 -7.14
CA LEU A 141 -1.85 6.19 -5.70
C LEU A 141 -3.19 5.52 -5.41
N GLN A 142 -4.19 5.73 -6.27
CA GLN A 142 -5.48 5.04 -6.19
C GLN A 142 -5.37 3.52 -6.32
N SER A 143 -4.34 3.00 -7.02
CA SER A 143 -4.14 1.55 -7.10
C SER A 143 -3.72 0.91 -5.76
N PHE A 144 -3.27 1.73 -4.80
CA PHE A 144 -2.87 1.36 -3.44
C PHE A 144 -3.85 1.87 -2.37
N ASP A 145 -4.73 2.80 -2.71
CA ASP A 145 -5.81 3.29 -1.83
C ASP A 145 -7.11 2.47 -1.94
N LEU A 146 -7.03 1.22 -2.38
CA LEU A 146 -8.19 0.33 -2.47
C LEU A 146 -8.66 -0.18 -1.08
N GLY A 147 -8.47 0.63 -0.05
CA GLY A 147 -8.80 0.35 1.35
C GLY A 147 -10.19 -0.26 1.50
N SER A 148 -10.27 -1.32 2.31
CA SER A 148 -11.48 -2.10 2.65
C SER A 148 -12.18 -2.90 1.54
N ASP A 149 -12.02 -2.57 0.26
CA ASP A 149 -12.76 -3.24 -0.82
C ASP A 149 -12.31 -4.70 -0.98
N ILE A 150 -11.02 -4.99 -0.80
CA ILE A 150 -10.55 -6.37 -0.80
C ILE A 150 -11.09 -7.11 0.44
N GLN A 151 -10.94 -6.57 1.67
CA GLN A 151 -11.44 -7.23 2.89
C GLN A 151 -12.96 -7.44 2.88
N THR A 152 -13.73 -6.53 2.25
CA THR A 152 -15.17 -6.66 2.04
C THR A 152 -15.51 -7.64 0.91
N MET A 153 -14.68 -7.74 -0.13
CA MET A 153 -14.83 -8.75 -1.20
C MET A 153 -14.41 -10.17 -0.77
N ILE A 154 -13.51 -10.34 0.21
CA ILE A 154 -13.19 -11.67 0.79
C ILE A 154 -13.96 -11.97 2.09
N GLY A 155 -14.59 -10.98 2.73
CA GLY A 155 -15.34 -11.12 3.98
C GLY A 155 -16.87 -10.95 3.87
N GLY A 156 -17.39 -10.38 2.79
CA GLY A 156 -18.81 -10.08 2.59
C GLY A 156 -19.46 -10.97 1.53
N ASN A 157 -20.16 -12.02 1.96
CA ASN A 157 -21.25 -12.69 1.21
C ASN A 157 -21.08 -12.87 -0.32
N PHE A 158 -20.06 -13.62 -0.75
CA PHE A 158 -20.03 -14.21 -2.10
C PHE A 158 -21.00 -15.40 -2.30
N VAL A 159 -22.13 -15.43 -1.57
CA VAL A 159 -23.22 -16.40 -1.77
C VAL A 159 -24.41 -15.76 -2.53
N GLY A 160 -24.40 -14.44 -2.76
CA GLY A 160 -25.59 -13.72 -3.24
C GLY A 160 -25.71 -13.40 -4.73
N GLN A 161 -24.62 -13.26 -5.51
CA GLN A 161 -24.71 -12.61 -6.84
C GLN A 161 -24.20 -13.41 -8.05
N PHE A 162 -23.81 -14.67 -7.91
CA PHE A 162 -23.57 -15.57 -9.07
C PHE A 162 -24.74 -16.53 -9.36
N ARG A 163 -25.97 -16.16 -8.99
CA ARG A 163 -27.18 -16.79 -9.52
C ARG A 163 -27.72 -15.96 -10.68
N GLY A 164 -27.07 -16.06 -11.83
CA GLY A 164 -27.55 -15.40 -13.04
C GLY A 164 -26.74 -15.79 -14.26
N ASN A 165 -27.25 -16.75 -15.03
CA ASN A 165 -26.89 -17.01 -16.42
C ASN A 165 -25.52 -17.66 -16.72
N MET A 166 -25.35 -18.91 -16.29
CA MET A 166 -24.76 -19.90 -17.21
C MET A 166 -25.90 -20.73 -17.80
N GLY A 167 -26.40 -20.26 -18.95
CA GLY A 167 -27.25 -21.07 -19.81
C GLY A 167 -26.46 -22.29 -20.28
N LEU A 168 -26.94 -23.48 -19.90
CA LEU A 168 -26.55 -24.74 -20.51
C LEU A 168 -27.40 -24.94 -21.77
N ILE A 169 -26.80 -24.68 -22.95
CA ILE A 169 -26.90 -25.49 -24.18
C ILE A 169 -25.73 -25.14 -25.09
#